data_AF-A0A4R4XM22-F1
#
_entry.id   AF-A0A4R4XM22-F1
#
_cell.length_a   1.000
_cell.length_b   1.000
_cell.length_c   1.000
_cell.angle_alpha   90.00
_cell.angle_beta   90.00
_cell.angle_gamma   90.00
#
_symmetry.space_group_name_H-M   'P 1'
#
loop_
_entity.id
_entity.type
_entity.pdbx_description
1 polymer ?
#
loop_
_entity_poly.entity_id
_entity_poly.type
_entity_poly.pdbx_seq_one_letter_code
_entity_poly.pdbx_strand_id
1 'polypeptide(L)'
;PAGHRLAGRGRVDLRELRGETFADCPADWGSRIVVDRAFRAAAVERTVRYEVGDFAGVVDFVHHGLAVAIVPPAVVDPWADVRLIRIDRPAPRIVMSIAIAVDRELSRSASALFEAIRRRASGR
;
A
#
# COMPACT_ATOMS: atom_id res chain seq x y z
N PRO A 1 -9.90 6.29 -9.91
CA PRO A 1 -10.95 7.26 -10.30
C PRO A 1 -12.40 6.76 -10.08
N ALA A 2 -13.33 7.68 -9.81
CA ALA A 2 -14.74 7.39 -9.56
C ALA A 2 -15.47 6.74 -10.77
N GLY A 3 -15.05 7.04 -12.00
CA GLY A 3 -15.60 6.46 -13.23
C GLY A 3 -15.04 5.08 -13.62
N HIS A 4 -14.17 4.49 -12.80
CA HIS A 4 -13.56 3.19 -13.12
C HIS A 4 -14.60 2.05 -13.11
N ARG A 5 -14.46 1.05 -13.97
CA ARG A 5 -15.40 -0.10 -14.03
C ARG A 5 -15.56 -0.85 -12.70
N LEU A 6 -14.52 -0.81 -11.85
CA LEU A 6 -14.51 -1.45 -10.54
C LEU A 6 -14.96 -0.52 -9.40
N ALA A 7 -15.20 0.76 -9.65
CA ALA A 7 -15.46 1.78 -8.62
C ALA A 7 -16.70 1.49 -7.74
N GLY A 8 -17.66 0.71 -8.23
CA GLY A 8 -18.84 0.27 -7.49
C GLY A 8 -18.65 -1.02 -6.67
N ARG A 9 -17.47 -1.63 -6.70
CA ARG A 9 -17.18 -2.91 -6.05
C ARG A 9 -16.68 -2.70 -4.62
N GLY A 10 -17.09 -3.59 -3.70
CA GLY A 10 -16.53 -3.63 -2.35
C GLY A 10 -15.21 -4.42 -2.24
N ARG A 11 -14.99 -5.35 -3.17
CA ARG A 11 -13.86 -6.29 -3.22
C ARG A 11 -13.44 -6.60 -4.66
N VAL A 12 -12.18 -7.00 -4.84
CA VAL A 12 -11.58 -7.38 -6.12
C VAL A 12 -10.53 -8.50 -5.96
N ASP A 13 -10.53 -9.48 -6.87
CA ASP A 13 -9.43 -10.44 -7.02
C ASP A 13 -8.32 -9.85 -7.91
N LEU A 14 -7.05 -10.19 -7.65
CA LEU A 14 -5.93 -9.67 -8.44
C LEU A 14 -6.03 -10.02 -9.94
N ARG A 15 -6.68 -11.12 -10.31
CA ARG A 15 -6.95 -11.50 -11.71
C ARG A 15 -7.88 -10.54 -12.40
N GLU A 16 -8.81 -9.92 -11.67
CA GLU A 16 -9.70 -8.90 -12.23
C GLU A 16 -8.94 -7.62 -12.58
N LEU A 17 -7.71 -7.42 -12.09
CA LEU A 17 -6.85 -6.27 -12.41
C LEU A 17 -5.95 -6.52 -13.62
N ARG A 18 -6.09 -7.66 -14.30
CA ARG A 18 -5.33 -7.95 -15.53
C ARG A 18 -5.62 -6.88 -16.59
N GLY A 19 -4.55 -6.35 -17.19
CA GLY A 19 -4.63 -5.34 -18.25
C GLY A 19 -4.81 -3.91 -17.75
N GLU A 20 -4.97 -3.69 -16.44
CA GLU A 20 -5.01 -2.34 -15.88
C GLU A 20 -3.62 -1.68 -15.92
N THR A 21 -3.60 -0.36 -16.10
CA THR A 21 -2.38 0.44 -16.01
C THR A 21 -2.13 0.84 -14.56
N PHE A 22 -0.95 0.52 -14.02
CA PHE A 22 -0.60 0.85 -12.63
C PHE A 22 0.32 2.05 -12.50
N ALA A 23 0.02 2.87 -11.50
CA ALA A 23 0.97 3.74 -10.82
C ALA A 23 1.39 3.06 -9.51
N ASP A 24 2.68 3.12 -9.18
CA ASP A 24 3.21 2.50 -7.96
C ASP A 24 4.46 3.21 -7.47
N CYS A 25 4.93 2.81 -6.29
CA CYS A 25 6.21 3.23 -5.72
C CYS A 25 7.39 2.47 -6.35
N PRO A 26 8.65 2.92 -6.13
CA PRO A 26 9.85 2.23 -6.61
C PRO A 26 9.93 0.76 -6.23
N ALA A 27 10.56 -0.04 -7.11
CA ALA A 27 10.64 -1.50 -7.01
C ALA A 27 11.27 -2.02 -5.70
N ASP A 28 12.16 -1.25 -5.10
CA ASP A 28 12.88 -1.56 -3.88
C ASP A 28 12.08 -1.23 -2.60
N TRP A 29 10.92 -0.58 -2.72
CA TRP A 29 10.07 -0.27 -1.59
C TRP A 29 9.31 -1.50 -1.10
N GLY A 30 9.24 -1.67 0.22
CA GLY A 30 8.55 -2.80 0.84
C GLY A 30 7.08 -2.94 0.42
N SER A 31 6.38 -1.82 0.19
CA SER A 31 5.02 -1.80 -0.35
C SER A 31 4.94 -2.47 -1.72
N ARG A 32 5.87 -2.10 -2.61
CA ARG A 32 5.94 -2.61 -3.97
C ARG A 32 6.30 -4.09 -4.01
N ILE A 33 7.29 -4.49 -3.22
CA ILE A 33 7.73 -5.88 -3.08
C ILE A 33 6.58 -6.81 -2.67
N VAL A 34 5.74 -6.42 -1.70
CA VAL A 34 4.64 -7.28 -1.26
C VAL A 34 3.51 -7.37 -2.30
N VAL A 35 3.27 -6.32 -3.07
CA VAL A 35 2.30 -6.33 -4.17
C VAL A 35 2.80 -7.24 -5.29
N ASP A 36 4.07 -7.13 -5.70
CA ASP A 36 4.65 -7.98 -6.74
C ASP A 36 4.61 -9.46 -6.37
N ARG A 37 4.89 -9.80 -5.11
CA ARG A 37 4.73 -11.17 -4.60
C ARG A 37 3.29 -11.67 -4.72
N ALA A 38 2.30 -10.82 -4.45
CA ALA A 38 0.89 -11.20 -4.54
C ALA A 38 0.44 -11.44 -5.99
N PHE A 39 0.81 -10.57 -6.93
CA PHE A 39 0.53 -10.78 -8.36
C PHE A 39 1.21 -12.04 -8.90
N ARG A 40 2.47 -12.26 -8.53
CA ARG A 40 3.19 -13.49 -8.89
C ARG A 40 2.49 -14.74 -8.34
N ALA A 41 2.06 -14.72 -7.07
CA ALA A 41 1.32 -15.83 -6.47
C ALA A 41 -0.06 -16.06 -7.12
N ALA A 42 -0.69 -15.02 -7.66
CA ALA A 42 -1.95 -15.11 -8.39
C ALA A 42 -1.78 -15.57 -9.86
N ALA A 43 -0.55 -15.70 -10.36
CA ALA A 43 -0.22 -15.94 -11.77
C ALA A 43 -0.87 -14.89 -12.71
N VAL A 44 -0.75 -13.62 -12.34
CA VAL A 44 -1.26 -12.48 -13.11
C VAL A 44 -0.13 -11.51 -13.37
N GLU A 45 0.05 -11.14 -14.62
CA GLU A 45 0.96 -10.07 -15.00
C GLU A 45 0.36 -8.70 -14.69
N ARG A 46 1.23 -7.79 -14.25
CA ARG A 46 0.88 -6.43 -13.91
C ARG A 46 1.74 -5.45 -14.67
N THR A 47 1.10 -4.46 -15.29
CA THR A 47 1.79 -3.42 -16.06
C THR A 47 1.91 -2.15 -15.22
N VAL A 48 3.14 -1.79 -14.86
CA VAL A 48 3.45 -0.54 -14.18
C VAL A 48 3.92 0.45 -15.22
N ARG A 49 3.18 1.54 -15.39
CA ARG A 49 3.53 2.57 -16.36
C ARG A 49 4.09 3.83 -15.71
N TYR A 50 3.79 4.02 -14.42
CA TYR A 50 4.23 5.17 -13.65
C TYR A 50 4.86 4.70 -12.34
N GLU A 51 6.14 5.02 -12.17
CA GLU A 51 6.86 4.84 -10.91
C GLU A 51 7.02 6.22 -10.26
N VAL A 52 6.53 6.37 -9.02
CA VAL A 52 6.42 7.66 -8.33
C VAL A 52 7.02 7.56 -6.94
N GLY A 53 7.87 8.53 -6.58
CA GLY A 53 8.70 8.50 -5.36
C GLY A 53 7.97 8.73 -4.04
N ASP A 54 6.63 8.80 -4.03
CA ASP A 54 5.81 8.95 -2.82
C ASP A 54 4.36 8.49 -3.06
N PHE A 55 3.64 8.20 -1.98
CA PHE A 55 2.26 7.71 -2.07
C PHE A 55 1.23 8.78 -2.47
N ALA A 56 1.47 10.06 -2.15
CA ALA A 56 0.53 11.12 -2.50
C ALA A 56 0.49 11.29 -4.03
N GLY A 57 1.66 11.33 -4.66
CA GLY A 57 1.78 11.32 -6.12
C GLY A 57 1.14 10.08 -6.75
N VAL A 58 1.34 8.88 -6.20
CA VAL A 58 0.63 7.67 -6.69
C VAL A 58 -0.89 7.86 -6.67
N VAL A 59 -1.44 8.40 -5.58
CA VAL A 59 -2.88 8.67 -5.46
C VAL A 59 -3.34 9.72 -6.47
N ASP A 60 -2.52 10.73 -6.76
CA ASP A 60 -2.83 11.75 -7.78
C ASP A 60 -3.00 11.14 -9.18
N PHE A 61 -2.19 10.14 -9.56
CA PHE A 61 -2.40 9.42 -10.83
C PHE A 61 -3.76 8.71 -10.88
N VAL A 62 -4.24 8.18 -9.75
CA VAL A 62 -5.55 7.52 -9.64
C VAL A 62 -6.68 8.54 -9.66
N HIS A 63 -6.48 9.69 -9.02
CA HIS A 63 -7.44 10.81 -8.99
C HIS A 63 -7.67 11.35 -10.42
N HIS A 64 -6.59 11.61 -11.16
CA HIS A 64 -6.65 12.09 -12.55
C HIS A 64 -7.03 11.00 -13.58
N GLY A 65 -7.29 9.77 -13.13
CA GLY A 65 -7.75 8.68 -13.99
C GLY A 65 -6.69 8.12 -14.95
N LEU A 66 -5.41 8.36 -14.67
CA LEU A 66 -4.29 7.89 -15.49
C LEU A 66 -3.89 6.45 -15.19
N ALA A 67 -4.20 5.96 -13.98
CA ALA A 67 -3.85 4.62 -13.53
C ALA A 67 -4.74 4.12 -12.38
N VAL A 68 -4.56 2.85 -12.01
CA VAL A 68 -4.96 2.29 -10.71
C VAL A 68 -3.73 2.10 -9.82
N ALA A 69 -3.93 1.95 -8.52
CA ALA A 69 -2.85 1.72 -7.57
C ALA A 69 -3.27 0.76 -6.45
N ILE A 70 -2.28 0.11 -5.84
CA ILE A 70 -2.46 -0.65 -4.61
C ILE A 70 -1.60 0.00 -3.55
N VAL A 71 -2.24 0.63 -2.57
CA VAL A 71 -1.58 1.41 -1.53
C VAL A 71 -2.09 1.02 -0.15
N PRO A 72 -1.31 1.20 0.92
CA PRO A 72 -1.84 1.10 2.27
C PRO A 72 -2.99 2.10 2.46
N PRO A 73 -4.15 1.72 3.01
CA PRO A 73 -5.31 2.62 3.09
C PRO A 73 -5.05 3.89 3.90
N ALA A 74 -4.07 3.86 4.81
CA ALA A 74 -3.70 5.00 5.65
C ALA A 74 -3.02 6.15 4.90
N VAL A 75 -2.60 5.96 3.64
CA VAL A 75 -1.97 7.02 2.82
C VAL A 75 -2.97 7.77 1.95
N VAL A 76 -4.23 7.32 1.91
CA VAL A 76 -5.28 7.97 1.12
C VAL A 76 -6.01 8.98 1.99
N ASP A 77 -6.02 10.23 1.55
CA ASP A 77 -6.82 11.28 2.17
C ASP A 77 -8.31 10.91 2.10
N PRO A 78 -9.07 10.93 3.22
CA PRO A 78 -10.51 10.69 3.23
C PRO A 78 -11.31 11.57 2.25
N TRP A 79 -10.79 12.74 1.88
CA TRP A 79 -11.42 13.70 0.98
C TRP A 79 -10.97 13.58 -0.48
N ALA A 80 -10.00 12.70 -0.77
CA ALA A 80 -9.58 12.46 -2.15
C ALA A 80 -10.71 11.82 -2.96
N ASP A 81 -10.95 12.30 -4.18
CA ASP A 81 -11.92 11.69 -5.10
C ASP A 81 -11.33 10.42 -5.75
N VAL A 82 -11.16 9.40 -4.92
CA VAL A 82 -10.72 8.06 -5.29
C VAL A 82 -11.59 7.03 -4.58
N ARG A 83 -11.67 5.82 -5.15
CA ARG A 83 -12.40 4.70 -4.55
C ARG A 83 -11.42 3.68 -4.00
N LEU A 84 -11.52 3.41 -2.70
CA LEU A 84 -10.80 2.32 -2.05
C LEU A 84 -11.58 1.01 -2.17
N ILE A 85 -10.98 0.02 -2.83
CA ILE A 85 -11.55 -1.31 -3.03
C ILE A 85 -10.67 -2.32 -2.28
N ARG A 86 -11.28 -3.24 -1.52
CA ARG A 86 -10.52 -4.25 -0.79
C ARG A 86 -10.04 -5.34 -1.74
N ILE A 87 -8.81 -5.80 -1.57
CA ILE A 87 -8.29 -6.96 -2.34
C ILE A 87 -8.68 -8.24 -1.61
N ASP A 88 -9.17 -9.23 -2.34
CA ASP A 88 -9.46 -10.56 -1.81
C ASP A 88 -8.19 -11.38 -1.55
N ARG A 89 -8.32 -12.47 -0.79
CA ARG A 89 -7.13 -13.20 -0.33
C ARG A 89 -6.48 -13.99 -1.48
N PRO A 90 -5.13 -14.01 -1.56
CA PRO A 90 -4.19 -13.37 -0.63
C PRO A 90 -3.94 -11.89 -0.96
N ALA A 91 -4.36 -11.00 -0.04
CA ALA A 91 -4.12 -9.56 -0.16
C ALA A 91 -2.66 -9.24 0.23
N PRO A 92 -1.97 -8.33 -0.48
CA PRO A 92 -0.65 -7.86 -0.10
C PRO A 92 -0.66 -7.32 1.34
N ARG A 93 0.30 -7.77 2.15
CA ARG A 93 0.44 -7.32 3.55
C ARG A 93 1.84 -6.82 3.80
N ILE A 94 1.93 -5.53 4.16
CA ILE A 94 3.14 -4.94 4.70
C ILE A 94 3.08 -4.98 6.23
N VAL A 95 4.18 -5.40 6.86
CA VAL A 95 4.34 -5.38 8.32
C VAL A 95 5.39 -4.32 8.64
N MET A 96 4.96 -3.27 9.35
CA MET A 96 5.89 -2.27 9.87
C MET A 96 6.40 -2.73 11.23
N SER A 97 7.72 -2.73 11.38
CA SER A 97 8.42 -3.18 12.58
C SER A 97 9.35 -2.09 13.09
N ILE A 98 9.60 -2.09 14.39
CA ILE A 98 10.68 -1.31 15.00
C ILE A 98 11.83 -2.26 15.28
N ALA A 99 13.04 -1.86 14.89
CA ALA A 99 14.27 -2.58 15.20
C ALA A 99 15.08 -1.81 16.24
N ILE A 100 15.66 -2.54 17.19
CA ILE A 100 16.53 -2.02 18.25
C ILE A 100 17.82 -2.86 18.21
N ALA A 101 18.97 -2.20 18.29
CA ALA A 101 20.25 -2.89 18.38
C ALA A 101 20.33 -3.66 19.70
N VAL A 102 20.61 -4.96 19.62
CA VAL A 102 20.58 -5.87 20.79
C VAL A 102 21.72 -5.62 21.77
N ASP A 103 22.79 -4.97 21.31
CA ASP A 103 24.03 -4.68 22.03
C ASP A 103 24.06 -3.25 22.62
N ARG A 104 22.95 -2.51 22.51
CA ARG A 104 22.87 -1.13 22.99
C ARG A 104 21.70 -0.95 23.94
N GLU A 105 21.98 -0.48 25.16
CA GLU A 105 20.93 0.00 26.06
C GLU A 105 20.23 1.21 25.45
N LEU A 106 18.89 1.16 25.43
CA LEU A 106 18.08 2.29 25.00
C LEU A 106 18.22 3.43 26.01
N SER A 107 18.42 4.65 25.50
CA SER A 107 18.27 5.85 26.33
C SER A 107 16.84 5.93 26.89
N ARG A 108 16.65 6.69 27.98
CA ARG A 108 15.32 6.92 28.56
C ARG A 108 14.31 7.46 27.53
N SER A 109 14.76 8.36 26.64
CA SER A 109 13.93 8.92 25.57
C SER A 109 13.57 7.89 24.49
N ALA A 110 14.51 7.03 24.09
CA ALA A 110 14.26 5.98 23.11
C ALA A 110 13.31 4.90 23.66
N SER A 111 13.47 4.51 24.93
CA SER A 111 12.53 3.59 25.61
C SER A 111 11.13 4.19 25.70
N ALA A 112 11.00 5.47 26.07
CA ALA A 112 9.70 6.15 26.13
C ALA A 112 9.02 6.21 24.75
N LEU A 113 9.77 6.49 23.68
CA LEU A 113 9.26 6.46 22.31
C LEU A 113 8.83 5.06 21.88
N PHE A 114 9.66 4.04 22.14
CA PHE A 114 9.35 2.65 21.82
C PHE A 114 8.04 2.21 22.48
N GLU A 115 7.86 2.51 23.76
CA GLU A 115 6.61 2.22 24.46
C GLU A 115 5.41 2.99 23.91
N ALA A 116 5.60 4.26 23.54
CA ALA A 116 4.53 5.06 22.94
C ALA A 116 4.05 4.47 21.61
N ILE A 117 4.98 4.05 20.74
CA ILE A 117 4.62 3.41 19.49
C ILE A 117 3.97 2.04 19.74
N ARG A 118 4.50 1.25 20.68
CA ARG A 118 3.93 -0.06 21.05
C ARG A 118 2.48 0.06 21.53
N ARG A 119 2.19 1.03 22.42
CA ARG A 119 0.81 1.30 22.89
C ARG A 119 -0.13 1.67 21.75
N ARG A 120 0.32 2.50 20.80
CA ARG A 120 -0.48 2.93 19.65
C ARG A 120 -0.68 1.81 18.63
N ALA A 121 0.30 0.91 18.49
CA ALA A 121 0.21 -0.26 17.61
C ALA A 121 -0.72 -1.36 18.16
N SER A 122 -0.81 -1.51 19.49
CA SER A 122 -1.70 -2.50 20.14
C SER A 122 -3.17 -2.04 20.27
N GLY A 123 -3.47 -0.77 19.97
CA GLY A 123 -4.82 -0.19 20.05
C GLY A 123 -5.59 -0.14 18.73
N ARG A 124 -5.13 -0.87 17.70
CA ARG A 124 -5.80 -1.08 16.40
C ARG A 124 -6.10 -2.56 16.21
#